data_AF-A0A5K8A3A7-F1
#
_entry.id   AF-A0A5K8A3A7-F1
#
_cell.length_a   1.000
_cell.length_b   1.000
_cell.length_c   1.000
_cell.angle_alpha   90.00
_cell.angle_beta   90.00
_cell.angle_gamma   90.00
#
_symmetry.space_group_name_H-M   'P 1'
#
loop_
_entity.id
_entity.type
_entity.pdbx_description
1 polymer ?
#
loop_
_entity_poly.entity_id
_entity_poly.type
_entity_poly.pdbx_seq_one_letter_code
_entity_poly.pdbx_strand_id
1 'polypeptide(L)'
;MPHPVLTILLVLNKIAKENQTGPIACHWCNNQVNIIKYGTYERYGFSGQEQIRIQRYLCKHDQCRRTFSILPHPFLRITRLTLCMLTALIQLVDRQLATAEICRRLCLTRSVVDGSIKKWHGLLDWIDQEAKTTPVWAPSPCIDPPGHWSDFIRMFAMKFYPKRYGYA
;
A
#
# COMPACT_ATOMS: atom_id res chain seq x y z
N MET A 1 12.77 16.86 -20.82
CA MET A 1 13.06 15.68 -19.98
C MET A 1 11.85 15.37 -19.11
N PRO A 2 11.44 14.12 -18.93
CA PRO A 2 10.36 13.80 -18.01
C PRO A 2 10.73 14.28 -16.60
N HIS A 3 9.77 14.86 -15.88
CA HIS A 3 9.95 15.28 -14.50
C HIS A 3 10.49 14.08 -13.67
N PRO A 4 11.49 14.25 -12.78
CA PRO A 4 12.10 13.12 -12.05
C PRO A 4 11.09 12.19 -11.37
N VAL A 5 10.00 12.78 -10.84
CA VAL A 5 8.87 12.03 -10.26
C VAL A 5 8.23 11.10 -11.29
N LEU A 6 7.96 11.55 -12.52
CA LEU A 6 7.34 10.71 -13.55
C LEU A 6 8.21 9.48 -13.84
N THR A 7 9.53 9.66 -13.96
CA THR A 7 10.47 8.55 -14.15
C THR A 7 10.38 7.56 -12.98
N ILE A 8 10.34 8.05 -11.74
CA ILE A 8 10.15 7.21 -10.55
C ILE A 8 8.82 6.44 -10.65
N LEU A 9 7.70 7.11 -10.95
CA LEU A 9 6.39 6.46 -11.05
C LEU A 9 6.35 5.37 -12.14
N LEU A 10 7.02 5.58 -13.27
CA LEU A 10 7.14 4.58 -14.33
C LEU A 10 7.95 3.36 -13.87
N VAL A 11 9.02 3.56 -13.11
CA VAL A 11 9.78 2.44 -12.50
C VAL A 11 8.92 1.69 -11.49
N LEU A 12 8.18 2.40 -10.63
CA LEU A 12 7.29 1.78 -9.64
C LEU A 12 6.16 0.98 -10.31
N ASN A 13 5.66 1.42 -11.47
CA ASN A 13 4.71 0.64 -12.26
C ASN A 13 5.32 -0.67 -12.78
N LYS A 14 6.57 -0.64 -13.26
CA LYS A 14 7.27 -1.85 -13.71
C LYS A 14 7.39 -2.86 -12.58
N ILE A 15 7.80 -2.40 -11.39
CA ILE A 15 7.88 -3.22 -10.18
C ILE A 15 6.49 -3.78 -9.82
N ALA A 16 5.43 -2.97 -9.88
CA ALA A 16 4.07 -3.43 -9.56
C ALA A 16 3.51 -4.49 -10.53
N LYS A 17 4.08 -4.63 -11.72
CA LYS A 17 3.71 -5.66 -12.69
C LYS A 17 4.42 -6.98 -12.44
N GLU A 18 5.53 -6.96 -11.71
CA GLU A 18 6.11 -8.17 -11.16
C GLU A 18 5.05 -8.71 -10.18
N ASN A 19 4.45 -9.85 -10.52
CA ASN A 19 3.36 -10.42 -9.75
C ASN A 19 3.73 -10.49 -8.26
N GLN A 20 2.74 -10.43 -7.38
CA GLN A 20 2.97 -10.61 -5.94
C GLN A 20 3.75 -11.91 -5.70
N THR A 21 4.94 -11.75 -5.16
CA THR A 21 5.74 -12.81 -4.55
C THR A 21 5.51 -12.75 -3.04
N GLY A 22 5.37 -13.90 -2.39
CA GLY A 22 5.12 -13.98 -0.94
C GLY A 22 3.88 -14.79 -0.56
N PRO A 23 3.67 -15.01 0.75
CA PRO A 23 2.59 -15.84 1.25
C PRO A 23 1.22 -15.24 0.91
N ILE A 24 0.27 -16.12 0.60
CA ILE A 24 -1.13 -15.76 0.38
C ILE A 24 -1.91 -16.05 1.66
N ALA A 25 -2.32 -14.98 2.35
CA ALA A 25 -3.13 -15.06 3.56
C ALA A 25 -4.42 -14.25 3.42
N CYS A 26 -5.52 -14.79 3.94
CA CYS A 26 -6.77 -14.07 4.01
C CYS A 26 -6.67 -12.88 4.98
N HIS A 27 -7.05 -11.69 4.52
CA HIS A 27 -6.96 -10.46 5.32
C HIS A 27 -7.84 -10.45 6.57
N TRP A 28 -8.89 -11.27 6.60
CA TRP A 28 -9.86 -11.28 7.71
C TRP A 28 -9.59 -12.37 8.73
N CYS A 29 -9.40 -13.61 8.31
CA CYS A 29 -9.20 -14.73 9.23
C CYS A 29 -7.76 -15.24 9.28
N ASN A 30 -6.81 -14.59 8.60
CA ASN A 30 -5.41 -14.99 8.48
C ASN A 30 -5.19 -16.42 7.93
N ASN A 31 -6.23 -17.06 7.42
CA ASN A 31 -6.17 -18.40 6.87
C ASN A 31 -5.29 -18.40 5.61
N GLN A 32 -4.33 -19.34 5.56
CA GLN A 32 -3.38 -19.53 4.46
C GLN A 32 -3.68 -20.77 3.61
N VAL A 33 -4.59 -21.65 4.07
CA VAL A 33 -4.96 -22.90 3.39
C VAL A 33 -6.31 -22.76 2.68
N ASN A 34 -6.66 -23.61 1.72
CA ASN A 34 -7.97 -23.55 1.04
C ASN A 34 -8.30 -22.15 0.47
N ILE A 35 -7.32 -21.53 -0.19
CA ILE A 35 -7.50 -20.26 -0.91
C ILE A 35 -7.43 -20.56 -2.40
N ILE A 36 -8.43 -20.12 -3.16
CA ILE A 36 -8.48 -20.32 -4.61
C ILE A 36 -8.40 -18.99 -5.35
N LYS A 37 -7.90 -19.00 -6.58
CA LYS A 37 -8.01 -17.84 -7.50
C LYS A 37 -9.49 -17.63 -7.85
N TYR A 38 -9.96 -16.38 -7.79
CA TYR A 38 -11.36 -15.99 -7.96
C TYR A 38 -11.53 -14.85 -8.98
N GLY A 39 -10.67 -14.82 -10.01
CA GLY A 39 -10.67 -13.80 -11.05
C GLY A 39 -9.74 -12.60 -10.76
N THR A 40 -9.92 -11.51 -11.51
CA THR A 40 -9.01 -10.35 -11.48
C THR A 40 -9.77 -9.02 -11.48
N TYR A 41 -9.10 -7.91 -11.16
CA TYR A 41 -9.58 -6.56 -11.49
C TYR A 41 -8.42 -5.69 -11.99
N GLU A 42 -8.74 -4.57 -12.60
CA GLU A 42 -7.74 -3.62 -13.09
C GLU A 42 -7.58 -2.43 -12.15
N ARG A 43 -6.33 -2.01 -11.97
CA ARG A 43 -5.99 -0.85 -11.15
C ARG A 43 -5.05 0.04 -11.94
N TYR A 44 -5.34 1.34 -11.99
CA TYR A 44 -4.41 2.30 -12.59
C TYR A 44 -3.04 2.26 -11.91
N GLY A 45 -1.99 2.26 -12.72
CA GLY A 45 -0.62 2.50 -12.29
C GLY A 45 -0.45 3.90 -11.69
N PHE A 46 0.68 4.13 -11.05
CA PHE A 46 1.01 5.38 -10.37
C PHE A 46 1.16 6.56 -11.34
N SER A 47 1.65 6.32 -12.57
CA SER A 47 1.66 7.34 -13.63
C SER A 47 0.29 7.67 -14.21
N GLY A 48 -0.74 6.85 -13.92
CA GLY A 48 -2.10 7.01 -14.46
C GLY A 48 -2.27 6.62 -15.94
N GLN A 49 -1.19 6.32 -16.66
CA GLN A 49 -1.20 6.04 -18.10
C GLN A 49 -1.58 4.59 -18.45
N GLU A 50 -1.56 3.71 -17.47
CA GLU A 50 -1.77 2.27 -17.69
C GLU A 50 -2.54 1.64 -16.55
N GLN A 51 -3.05 0.44 -16.80
CA GLN A 51 -3.73 -0.39 -15.82
C GLN A 51 -2.94 -1.68 -15.58
N ILE A 52 -2.91 -2.09 -14.31
CA ILE A 52 -2.22 -3.27 -13.81
C ILE A 52 -3.30 -4.24 -13.32
N ARG A 53 -3.25 -5.48 -13.81
CA ARG A 53 -4.19 -6.53 -13.46
C ARG A 53 -3.83 -7.12 -12.09
N ILE A 54 -4.79 -7.10 -11.18
CA ILE A 54 -4.64 -7.60 -9.81
C ILE A 54 -5.43 -8.89 -9.63
N GLN A 55 -4.76 -9.92 -9.10
CA GLN A 55 -5.38 -11.20 -8.76
C GLN A 55 -6.31 -11.08 -7.55
N ARG A 56 -7.51 -11.66 -7.67
CA ARG A 56 -8.42 -11.88 -6.54
C ARG A 56 -8.36 -13.35 -6.11
N TYR A 57 -8.52 -13.55 -4.83
CA TYR A 57 -8.55 -14.82 -4.14
C TYR A 57 -9.87 -14.96 -3.40
N LEU A 58 -10.34 -16.19 -3.21
CA LEU A 58 -11.46 -16.53 -2.34
C LEU A 58 -10.94 -17.42 -1.22
N CYS A 59 -11.12 -16.97 0.03
CA CYS A 59 -10.88 -17.80 1.20
C CYS A 59 -12.04 -18.79 1.36
N LYS A 60 -11.78 -20.10 1.33
CA LYS A 60 -12.79 -21.14 1.53
C LYS A 60 -12.88 -21.63 2.99
N HIS A 61 -12.22 -20.95 3.93
CA HIS A 61 -12.43 -21.24 5.35
C HIS A 61 -13.90 -20.98 5.70
N ASP A 62 -14.53 -21.91 6.42
CA ASP A 62 -15.98 -21.97 6.57
C ASP A 62 -16.59 -20.71 7.16
N GLN A 63 -15.90 -20.10 8.12
CA GLN A 63 -16.36 -18.87 8.79
C GLN A 63 -15.99 -17.59 8.04
N CYS A 64 -15.21 -17.66 6.95
CA CYS A 64 -14.78 -16.48 6.20
C CYS A 64 -15.51 -16.33 4.87
N ARG A 65 -15.30 -17.24 3.91
CA ARG A 65 -15.91 -17.22 2.56
C ARG A 65 -15.81 -15.86 1.82
N ARG A 66 -14.84 -15.02 2.15
CA ARG A 66 -14.64 -13.67 1.57
C ARG A 66 -13.62 -13.68 0.43
N THR A 67 -13.83 -12.76 -0.52
CA THR A 67 -12.87 -12.49 -1.59
C THR A 67 -11.91 -11.39 -1.18
N PHE A 68 -10.63 -11.53 -1.50
CA PHE A 68 -9.61 -10.50 -1.27
C PHE A 68 -8.63 -10.44 -2.43
N SER A 69 -7.86 -9.37 -2.50
CA SER A 69 -6.66 -9.30 -3.33
C SER A 69 -5.47 -9.06 -2.43
N ILE A 70 -4.30 -9.53 -2.85
CA ILE A 70 -3.03 -9.05 -2.30
C ILE A 70 -2.44 -8.14 -3.38
N LEU A 71 -2.12 -6.92 -2.97
CA LEU A 71 -1.61 -5.92 -3.89
C LEU A 71 -0.11 -6.15 -4.07
N PRO A 72 0.43 -6.18 -5.29
CA PRO A 72 1.86 -6.29 -5.50
C PRO A 72 2.55 -5.03 -4.97
N HIS A 73 3.79 -5.17 -4.51
CA HIS A 73 4.62 -4.02 -4.14
C HIS A 73 4.80 -3.11 -5.36
N PRO A 74 4.69 -1.77 -5.24
CA PRO A 74 4.49 -0.96 -4.03
C PRO A 74 3.03 -0.44 -3.84
N PHE A 75 2.01 -1.14 -4.35
CA PHE A 75 0.62 -0.69 -4.21
C PHE A 75 0.09 -0.79 -2.77
N LEU A 76 -0.23 0.36 -2.18
CA LEU A 76 -0.98 0.41 -0.93
C LEU A 76 -2.49 0.17 -1.14
N ARG A 77 -3.21 -0.22 -0.08
CA ARG A 77 -4.67 -0.33 -0.13
C ARG A 77 -5.32 1.03 -0.30
N ILE A 78 -6.30 1.09 -1.23
CA ILE A 78 -7.23 2.21 -1.48
C ILE A 78 -6.57 3.49 -2.03
N THR A 79 -5.40 3.89 -1.56
CA THR A 79 -4.66 5.06 -2.06
C THR A 79 -3.87 4.73 -3.32
N ARG A 80 -3.66 5.73 -4.19
CA ARG A 80 -2.76 5.63 -5.35
C ARG A 80 -1.35 6.11 -5.03
N LEU A 81 -1.09 6.58 -3.82
CA LEU A 81 0.27 6.91 -3.38
C LEU A 81 0.98 5.65 -2.88
N THR A 82 2.27 5.53 -3.22
CA THR A 82 3.15 4.52 -2.65
C THR A 82 3.61 4.91 -1.26
N LEU A 83 4.15 3.94 -0.51
CA LEU A 83 4.72 4.21 0.81
C LEU A 83 5.83 5.29 0.74
N CYS A 84 6.75 5.18 -0.22
CA CYS A 84 7.82 6.17 -0.38
C CYS A 84 7.31 7.58 -0.69
N MET A 85 6.25 7.73 -1.49
CA MET A 85 5.63 9.03 -1.74
C MET A 85 4.98 9.61 -0.49
N LEU A 86 4.30 8.77 0.31
CA LEU A 86 3.71 9.20 1.57
C LEU A 86 4.79 9.61 2.58
N THR A 87 5.87 8.85 2.71
CA THR A 87 7.01 9.19 3.57
C THR A 87 7.64 10.51 3.16
N ALA A 88 7.91 10.72 1.85
CA ALA A 88 8.45 11.97 1.36
C ALA A 88 7.50 13.15 1.62
N LEU A 89 6.19 12.96 1.44
CA LEU A 89 5.19 13.97 1.74
C LEU A 89 5.21 14.37 3.22
N ILE A 90 5.20 13.39 4.14
CA ILE A 90 5.21 13.65 5.59
C ILE A 90 6.49 14.39 5.98
N GLN A 91 7.66 13.95 5.50
CA GLN A 91 8.93 14.62 5.79
C GLN A 91 8.98 16.07 5.30
N LEU A 92 8.36 16.40 4.16
CA LEU A 92 8.31 17.78 3.67
C LEU A 92 7.34 18.63 4.51
N VAL A 93 6.26 18.04 5.02
CA VAL A 93 5.32 18.69 5.94
C VAL A 93 5.99 18.96 7.29
N ASP A 94 6.74 18.00 7.84
CA ASP A 94 7.46 18.14 9.11
C ASP A 94 8.53 19.25 9.05
N ARG A 95 9.14 19.44 7.87
CA ARG A 95 10.04 20.56 7.56
C ARG A 95 9.31 21.89 7.32
N GLN A 96 8.00 21.93 7.50
CA GLN A 96 7.14 23.11 7.37
C GLN A 96 7.19 23.76 5.98
N LEU A 97 7.40 22.96 4.92
CA LEU A 97 7.31 23.50 3.55
C LEU A 97 5.87 23.88 3.22
N ALA A 98 5.70 24.97 2.48
CA ALA A 98 4.39 25.39 1.99
C ALA A 98 3.78 24.31 1.08
N THR A 99 2.47 24.09 1.19
CA THR A 99 1.72 23.10 0.36
C THR A 99 2.00 23.25 -1.13
N ALA A 100 2.09 24.49 -1.65
CA ALA A 100 2.39 24.73 -3.06
C ALA A 100 3.77 24.20 -3.48
N GLU A 101 4.77 24.29 -2.60
CA GLU A 101 6.09 23.74 -2.85
C GLU A 101 6.08 22.20 -2.81
N ILE A 102 5.34 21.61 -1.87
CA ILE A 102 5.15 20.15 -1.78
C ILE A 102 4.48 19.61 -3.05
N CYS A 103 3.41 20.26 -3.50
CA CYS A 103 2.72 19.92 -4.74
C CYS A 103 3.66 19.90 -5.94
N ARG A 104 4.52 20.92 -6.09
CA ARG A 104 5.52 20.99 -7.16
C ARG A 104 6.54 19.86 -7.06
N ARG A 105 7.15 19.66 -5.89
CA ARG A 105 8.21 18.65 -5.70
C ARG A 105 7.73 17.24 -5.95
N LEU A 106 6.53 16.91 -5.48
CA LEU A 106 5.97 15.56 -5.60
C LEU A 106 5.06 15.39 -6.82
N CYS A 107 4.88 16.43 -7.64
CA CYS A 107 3.95 16.44 -8.77
C CYS A 107 2.53 16.00 -8.36
N LEU A 108 2.06 16.46 -7.19
CA LEU A 108 0.75 16.14 -6.63
C LEU A 108 -0.19 17.34 -6.70
N THR A 109 -1.48 17.08 -6.79
CA THR A 109 -2.49 18.13 -6.67
C THR A 109 -2.66 18.52 -5.20
N ARG A 110 -3.08 19.77 -4.96
CA ARG A 110 -3.36 20.26 -3.61
C ARG A 110 -4.36 19.38 -2.87
N SER A 111 -5.43 18.93 -3.55
CA SER A 111 -6.42 18.03 -2.96
C SER A 111 -5.81 16.69 -2.51
N VAL A 112 -4.88 16.13 -3.29
CA VAL A 112 -4.17 14.90 -2.89
C VAL A 112 -3.27 15.16 -1.69
N VAL A 113 -2.54 16.28 -1.66
CA VAL A 113 -1.67 16.64 -0.53
C VAL A 113 -2.49 16.84 0.74
N ASP A 114 -3.48 17.75 0.72
CA ASP A 114 -4.31 18.08 1.88
C ASP A 114 -5.06 16.84 2.41
N GLY A 115 -5.62 16.04 1.50
CA GLY A 115 -6.30 14.79 1.86
C GLY A 115 -5.35 13.74 2.44
N SER A 116 -4.09 13.70 1.97
CA SER A 116 -3.09 12.76 2.47
C SER A 116 -2.59 13.16 3.85
N ILE A 117 -2.31 14.45 4.08
CA ILE A 117 -1.89 14.97 5.39
C ILE A 117 -2.94 14.62 6.45
N LYS A 118 -4.21 14.94 6.17
CA LYS A 118 -5.32 14.66 7.10
C LYS A 118 -5.45 13.17 7.43
N LYS A 119 -5.21 12.30 6.46
CA LYS A 119 -5.51 10.87 6.57
C LYS A 119 -4.35 10.05 7.11
N TRP A 120 -3.13 10.42 6.78
CA TRP A 120 -1.92 9.63 7.03
C TRP A 120 -1.00 10.26 8.07
N HIS A 121 -1.52 11.25 8.80
CA HIS A 121 -0.88 11.75 10.00
C HIS A 121 -0.59 10.58 10.98
N GLY A 122 0.64 10.50 11.48
CA GLY A 122 1.08 9.39 12.35
C GLY A 122 1.37 8.09 11.61
N LEU A 123 1.43 8.06 10.27
CA LEU A 123 1.84 6.87 9.51
C LEU A 123 3.26 6.43 9.87
N LEU A 124 4.21 7.37 9.92
CA LEU A 124 5.61 7.07 10.25
C LEU A 124 5.72 6.61 11.72
N ASP A 125 5.04 7.30 12.64
CA ASP A 125 4.99 6.89 14.04
C ASP A 125 4.43 5.47 14.21
N TRP A 126 3.39 5.12 13.46
CA TRP A 126 2.83 3.76 13.46
C TRP A 126 3.83 2.74 12.94
N ILE A 127 4.52 3.00 11.82
CA ILE A 127 5.55 2.09 11.29
C ILE A 127 6.67 1.90 12.32
N ASP A 128 7.12 2.98 12.95
CA ASP A 128 8.17 2.95 13.97
C ASP A 128 7.74 2.19 15.24
N GLN A 129 6.46 2.26 15.61
CA GLN A 129 5.89 1.48 16.71
C GLN A 129 5.83 0.00 16.36
N GLU A 130 5.30 -0.35 15.17
CA GLU A 130 5.24 -1.74 14.70
C GLU A 130 6.65 -2.36 14.62
N ALA A 131 7.67 -1.56 14.29
CA ALA A 131 9.05 -2.04 14.15
C ALA A 131 9.65 -2.48 15.49
N LYS A 132 9.09 -2.00 16.60
CA LYS A 132 9.49 -2.30 17.97
C LYS A 132 8.67 -3.43 18.60
N THR A 133 7.65 -3.95 17.90
CA THR A 133 6.82 -5.05 18.43
C THR A 133 7.61 -6.36 18.50
N THR A 134 7.26 -7.22 19.46
CA THR A 134 7.88 -8.54 19.63
C THR A 134 6.80 -9.62 19.45
N PRO A 135 6.99 -10.60 18.54
CA PRO A 135 8.12 -10.75 17.62
C PRO A 135 8.10 -9.67 16.50
N VAL A 136 9.29 -9.29 16.03
CA VAL A 136 9.44 -8.31 14.95
C VAL A 136 8.93 -8.92 13.65
N TRP A 137 7.89 -8.32 13.07
CA TRP A 137 7.31 -8.77 11.79
C TRP A 137 7.78 -7.93 10.58
N ALA A 138 8.77 -7.05 10.79
CA ALA A 138 9.47 -6.22 9.80
C ALA A 138 8.55 -5.28 8.98
N PRO A 139 8.06 -4.17 9.57
CA PRO A 139 7.16 -3.21 8.90
C PRO A 139 7.87 -2.29 7.89
N SER A 140 9.11 -2.62 7.51
CA SER A 140 9.84 -2.02 6.38
C SER A 140 9.76 -2.95 5.17
N PRO A 141 8.58 -3.12 4.56
CA PRO A 141 8.35 -4.19 3.61
C PRO A 141 9.02 -3.94 2.25
N CYS A 142 9.67 -2.79 2.07
CA CYS A 142 10.39 -2.47 0.83
C CYS A 142 11.80 -3.07 0.79
N ILE A 143 12.34 -3.55 1.93
CA ILE A 143 13.66 -4.20 2.00
C ILE A 143 13.57 -5.64 1.49
N ASP A 144 12.57 -6.39 1.98
CA ASP A 144 12.21 -7.72 1.49
C ASP A 144 10.70 -7.79 1.20
N PRO A 145 10.27 -7.29 0.02
CA PRO A 145 8.85 -7.34 -0.36
C PRO A 145 8.27 -8.76 -0.39
N PRO A 146 8.95 -9.79 -0.94
CA PRO A 146 8.44 -11.16 -0.90
C PRO A 146 8.12 -11.67 0.51
N GLY A 147 8.95 -11.36 1.50
CA GLY A 147 8.77 -11.80 2.88
C GLY A 147 7.70 -11.03 3.65
N HIS A 148 7.56 -9.72 3.41
CA HIS A 148 6.85 -8.83 4.34
C HIS A 148 5.70 -8.03 3.74
N TRP A 149 5.60 -7.92 2.41
CA TRP A 149 4.62 -7.02 1.79
C TRP A 149 3.16 -7.43 2.04
N SER A 150 2.85 -8.73 1.97
CA SER A 150 1.50 -9.24 2.24
C SER A 150 1.01 -8.85 3.64
N ASP A 151 1.86 -9.06 4.65
CA ASP A 151 1.52 -8.75 6.04
C ASP A 151 1.45 -7.25 6.29
N PHE A 152 2.38 -6.48 5.74
CA PHE A 152 2.33 -5.03 5.82
C PHE A 152 1.02 -4.47 5.26
N ILE A 153 0.61 -4.91 4.07
CA ILE A 153 -0.64 -4.44 3.44
C ILE A 153 -1.86 -4.83 4.27
N ARG A 154 -1.85 -5.97 4.94
CA ARG A 154 -2.90 -6.40 5.86
C ARG A 154 -2.95 -5.50 7.10
N MET A 155 -1.83 -5.33 7.80
CA MET A 155 -1.74 -4.51 9.00
C MET A 155 -2.06 -3.03 8.71
N PHE A 156 -1.53 -2.50 7.62
CA PHE A 156 -1.86 -1.16 7.12
C PHE A 156 -3.37 -1.01 6.85
N ALA A 157 -4.00 -2.00 6.21
CA ALA A 157 -5.43 -1.96 5.95
C ALA A 157 -6.27 -1.95 7.24
N MET A 158 -5.88 -2.75 8.23
CA MET A 158 -6.57 -2.81 9.52
C MET A 158 -6.44 -1.47 10.28
N LYS A 159 -5.23 -0.90 10.33
CA LYS A 159 -4.95 0.35 11.06
C LYS A 159 -5.67 1.55 10.46
N PHE A 160 -5.58 1.74 9.14
CA PHE A 160 -6.05 2.97 8.50
C PHE A 160 -7.42 2.85 7.82
N TYR A 161 -7.97 1.63 7.74
CA TYR A 161 -9.31 1.38 7.21
C TYR A 161 -10.11 0.38 8.05
N PRO A 162 -10.23 0.59 9.38
CA PRO A 162 -10.84 -0.37 10.30
C PRO A 162 -12.31 -0.65 9.96
N LYS A 163 -13.07 0.34 9.48
CA LYS A 163 -14.47 0.12 9.06
C LYS A 163 -14.63 -0.88 7.90
N ARG A 164 -13.56 -1.12 7.13
CA ARG A 164 -13.57 -2.02 5.97
C ARG A 164 -12.82 -3.33 6.21
N TYR A 165 -11.79 -3.30 7.06
CA TYR A 165 -10.89 -4.44 7.28
C TYR A 165 -10.65 -4.79 8.75
N GLY A 166 -11.17 -4.01 9.69
CA GLY A 166 -11.14 -4.35 11.11
C GLY A 166 -12.02 -5.54 11.40
N TYR A 167 -11.71 -6.20 12.52
CA TYR A 167 -12.63 -7.17 13.13
C TYR A 167 -13.88 -6.40 13.57
N ALA A 168 -15.05 -6.89 13.14
CA ALA A 168 -16.33 -6.47 13.70
C ALA A 168 -16.52 -7.17 15.05
#